data_AF-R6JK31-F1
#
_entry.id   AF-R6JK31-F1
#
_cell.length_a   1.000
_cell.length_b   1.000
_cell.length_c   1.000
_cell.angle_alpha   90.00
_cell.angle_beta   90.00
_cell.angle_gamma   90.00
#
_symmetry.space_group_name_H-M   'P 1'
#
loop_
_entity.id
_entity.type
_entity.pdbx_description
1 polymer ?
#
loop_
_entity_poly.entity_id
_entity_poly.type
_entity_poly.pdbx_seq_one_letter_code
_entity_poly.pdbx_strand_id
1 'polypeptide(L)'
;MKLKLVVPAGMDSHSFEPTPADMIAMQEADVLICNGGEMEQWVKKVLGSLDTSHMKVLTMMDYVDVVEEEHVEGMEENEHHHEDVYEEDGHEKDDHEEEDGHEMHIEYDEHIWTSPVNAQAIVKIISRTLAEAAPGEQSRFEANTQAYLQELEDLDSQFRQVADQGRLHMIVVADKFPFRYFADEYGLSYRAAFSGCSGDTEPSASTIAYLIDKVKEDRIPAVYYLELSSHRTAEIIQEETGAAPLLLHSCHNVTRKQFDEGVTYLQLMRQNVENLRYGLE
;
A
#
# COMPACT_ATOMS: atom_id res chain seq x y z
N MET A 1 -23.32 -4.02 14.94
CA MET A 1 -22.18 -3.28 14.36
C MET A 1 -22.45 -3.06 12.89
N LYS A 2 -22.24 -1.84 12.38
CA LYS A 2 -22.38 -1.49 10.97
C LYS A 2 -21.02 -1.00 10.49
N LEU A 3 -20.49 -1.61 9.43
CA LEU A 3 -19.25 -1.20 8.79
C LEU A 3 -19.59 -0.44 7.50
N LYS A 4 -18.90 0.68 7.25
CA LYS A 4 -18.97 1.41 5.98
C LYS A 4 -17.55 1.60 5.47
N LEU A 5 -17.33 1.23 4.22
CA LEU A 5 -16.12 1.60 3.50
C LEU A 5 -16.32 3.00 2.91
N VAL A 6 -15.42 3.94 3.23
CA VAL A 6 -15.52 5.33 2.77
C VAL A 6 -15.06 5.45 1.33
N VAL A 7 -13.89 4.87 1.00
CA VAL A 7 -13.38 4.79 -0.38
C VAL A 7 -14.09 3.67 -1.12
N PRO A 8 -14.91 3.93 -2.16
CA PRO A 8 -15.65 2.88 -2.84
C PRO A 8 -14.73 1.89 -3.57
N ALA A 9 -15.14 0.62 -3.64
CA ALA A 9 -14.44 -0.38 -4.45
C ALA A 9 -14.31 0.07 -5.93
N GLY A 10 -13.10 -0.05 -6.47
CA GLY A 10 -12.72 0.39 -7.80
C GLY A 10 -12.32 1.86 -7.91
N MET A 11 -12.31 2.60 -6.79
CA MET A 11 -11.77 3.95 -6.70
C MET A 11 -10.41 3.96 -6.02
N ASP A 12 -9.41 4.52 -6.68
CA ASP A 12 -8.07 4.73 -6.12
C ASP A 12 -8.12 5.59 -4.84
N SER A 13 -7.49 5.13 -3.76
CA SER A 13 -7.54 5.84 -2.47
C SER A 13 -6.60 7.04 -2.40
N HIS A 14 -5.48 7.06 -3.14
CA HIS A 14 -4.55 8.20 -3.15
C HIS A 14 -5.19 9.45 -3.75
N SER A 15 -6.07 9.28 -4.75
CA SER A 15 -6.82 10.36 -5.40
C SER A 15 -8.24 10.57 -4.85
N PHE A 16 -8.63 9.83 -3.81
CA PHE A 16 -9.97 9.93 -3.24
C PHE A 16 -10.16 11.24 -2.47
N GLU A 17 -11.29 11.91 -2.71
CA GLU A 17 -11.74 13.06 -1.94
C GLU A 17 -13.14 12.81 -1.38
N PRO A 18 -13.36 12.98 -0.05
CA PRO A 18 -14.64 12.68 0.57
C PRO A 18 -15.74 13.64 0.13
N THR A 19 -16.92 13.08 -0.17
CA THR A 19 -18.11 13.88 -0.47
C THR A 19 -18.76 14.40 0.82
N PRO A 20 -19.66 15.40 0.77
CA PRO A 20 -20.45 15.81 1.93
C PRO A 20 -21.23 14.66 2.60
N ALA A 21 -21.67 13.67 1.82
CA ALA A 21 -22.35 12.49 2.36
C ALA A 21 -21.39 11.57 3.14
N ASP A 22 -20.12 11.51 2.74
CA ASP A 22 -19.09 10.77 3.46
C ASP A 22 -18.69 11.49 4.74
N MET A 23 -18.59 12.82 4.70
CA MET A 23 -18.39 13.65 5.89
C MET A 23 -19.46 13.39 6.95
N ILE A 24 -20.73 13.35 6.56
CA ILE A 24 -21.85 13.03 7.48
C ILE A 24 -21.68 11.62 8.04
N ALA A 25 -21.35 10.64 7.19
CA ALA A 25 -21.17 9.26 7.64
C ALA A 25 -19.99 9.10 8.61
N MET A 26 -18.90 9.85 8.43
CA MET A 26 -17.75 9.87 9.33
C MET A 26 -18.10 10.56 10.66
N GLN A 27 -18.86 11.67 10.63
CA GLN A 27 -19.33 12.35 11.85
C GLN A 27 -20.21 11.44 12.73
N GLU A 28 -21.00 10.56 12.11
CA GLU A 28 -21.87 9.61 12.81
C GLU A 28 -21.15 8.34 13.31
N ALA A 29 -19.87 8.15 12.97
CA ALA A 29 -19.14 6.95 13.32
C ALA A 29 -18.65 6.97 14.78
N ASP A 30 -18.71 5.81 15.44
CA ASP A 30 -18.08 5.60 16.75
C ASP A 30 -16.55 5.40 16.63
N VAL A 31 -16.12 4.82 15.49
CA VAL A 31 -14.72 4.53 15.18
C VAL A 31 -14.44 4.86 13.71
N LEU A 32 -13.41 5.66 13.48
CA LEU A 32 -12.81 5.88 12.16
C LEU A 32 -11.46 5.16 12.10
N ILE A 33 -11.24 4.38 11.06
CA ILE A 33 -9.99 3.65 10.83
C ILE A 33 -9.42 4.14 9.51
N CYS A 34 -8.19 4.60 9.52
CA CYS A 34 -7.43 5.04 8.34
C CYS A 34 -6.06 4.36 8.31
N ASN A 35 -5.45 4.26 7.13
CA ASN A 35 -4.10 3.74 6.98
C ASN A 35 -3.09 4.69 7.63
N GLY A 36 -3.12 5.97 7.25
CA GLY A 36 -2.11 6.96 7.62
C GLY A 36 -1.09 7.18 6.49
N GLY A 37 -0.08 8.02 6.77
CA GLY A 37 0.87 8.46 5.76
C GLY A 37 0.22 9.42 4.76
N GLU A 38 0.66 9.36 3.52
CA GLU A 38 0.11 10.15 2.41
C GLU A 38 -1.06 9.42 1.71
N MET A 39 -1.39 8.19 2.11
CA MET A 39 -2.50 7.40 1.56
C MET A 39 -3.85 8.12 1.62
N GLU A 40 -4.18 8.74 2.75
CA GLU A 40 -5.44 9.45 2.95
C GLU A 40 -5.20 10.92 3.37
N GLN A 41 -4.56 11.71 2.51
CA GLN A 41 -4.21 13.12 2.75
C GLN A 41 -5.39 13.97 3.26
N TRP A 42 -6.61 13.64 2.83
CA TRP A 42 -7.84 14.32 3.23
C TRP A 42 -8.20 14.14 4.71
N VAL A 43 -7.70 13.10 5.40
CA VAL A 43 -8.11 12.75 6.78
C VAL A 43 -7.84 13.90 7.75
N LYS A 44 -6.68 14.55 7.68
CA LYS A 44 -6.33 15.67 8.58
C LYS A 44 -7.32 16.83 8.47
N LYS A 45 -7.67 17.20 7.24
CA LYS A 45 -8.65 18.25 6.94
C LYS A 45 -10.05 17.87 7.42
N VAL A 46 -10.44 16.62 7.20
CA VAL A 46 -11.73 16.10 7.67
C VAL A 46 -11.81 16.15 9.18
N LEU A 47 -10.83 15.58 9.90
CA LEU A 47 -10.84 15.55 11.36
C LEU A 47 -10.81 16.96 11.99
N GLY A 48 -10.16 17.93 11.35
CA GLY A 48 -10.20 19.34 11.79
C GLY A 48 -11.58 20.01 11.65
N SER A 49 -12.46 19.44 10.83
CA SER A 49 -13.81 19.96 10.58
C SER A 49 -14.93 19.23 11.34
N LEU A 50 -14.65 18.05 11.89
CA LEU A 50 -15.61 17.20 12.59
C LEU A 50 -15.54 17.40 14.10
N ASP A 51 -16.67 17.20 14.81
CA ASP A 51 -16.62 16.96 16.25
C ASP A 51 -16.23 15.50 16.47
N THR A 52 -15.01 15.28 16.95
CA THR A 52 -14.41 13.96 17.16
C THR A 52 -14.51 13.50 18.62
N SER A 53 -15.17 14.26 19.51
CA SER A 53 -15.19 13.99 20.95
C SER A 53 -15.82 12.65 21.35
N HIS A 54 -16.75 12.13 20.55
CA HIS A 54 -17.37 10.82 20.73
C HIS A 54 -16.74 9.71 19.87
N MET A 55 -15.83 10.04 18.96
CA MET A 55 -15.26 9.12 17.98
C MET A 55 -13.84 8.69 18.38
N LYS A 56 -13.54 7.42 18.19
CA LYS A 56 -12.14 6.95 18.20
C LYS A 56 -11.56 6.99 16.80
N VAL A 57 -10.41 7.63 16.64
CA VAL A 57 -9.64 7.63 15.40
C VAL A 57 -8.48 6.66 15.56
N LEU A 58 -8.35 5.71 14.63
CA LEU A 58 -7.24 4.76 14.56
C LEU A 58 -6.50 4.97 13.25
N THR A 59 -5.26 5.44 13.33
CA THR A 59 -4.29 5.45 12.23
C THR A 59 -3.45 4.18 12.32
N MET A 60 -3.49 3.33 11.29
CA MET A 60 -2.83 2.00 11.34
C MET A 60 -1.31 2.08 11.31
N MET A 61 -0.73 3.06 10.59
CA MET A 61 0.72 3.29 10.52
C MET A 61 1.34 3.58 11.90
N ASP A 62 0.60 4.11 12.86
CA ASP A 62 1.09 4.35 14.24
C ASP A 62 1.40 3.04 15.02
N TYR A 63 1.02 1.88 14.47
CA TYR A 63 1.09 0.58 15.16
C TYR A 63 1.94 -0.46 14.43
N VAL A 64 2.69 -0.03 13.43
CA VAL A 64 3.68 -0.85 12.71
C VAL A 64 4.99 -0.07 12.60
N ASP A 65 6.09 -0.78 12.40
CA ASP A 65 7.38 -0.15 12.12
C ASP A 65 7.35 0.37 10.68
N VAL A 66 7.21 1.69 10.53
CA VAL A 66 7.16 2.35 9.21
C VAL A 66 8.56 2.47 8.60
N VAL A 67 8.62 2.42 7.27
CA VAL A 67 9.87 2.57 6.50
C VAL A 67 9.75 3.72 5.51
N GLU A 68 10.89 4.34 5.20
CA GLU A 68 10.96 5.39 4.18
C GLU A 68 10.70 4.80 2.78
N GLU A 69 10.09 5.60 1.91
CA GLU A 69 9.92 5.21 0.51
C GLU A 69 11.31 5.01 -0.15
N GLU A 70 11.46 3.94 -0.92
CA GLU A 70 12.72 3.64 -1.60
C GLU A 70 12.64 3.97 -3.08
N HIS A 71 13.67 4.66 -3.55
CA HIS A 71 13.99 4.72 -4.95
C HIS A 71 15.19 3.81 -5.25
N VAL A 72 14.96 2.72 -6.00
CA VAL A 72 16.01 1.79 -6.42
C VAL A 72 16.43 2.04 -7.86
N GLU A 73 17.63 1.58 -8.22
CA GLU A 73 18.20 1.74 -9.56
C GLU A 73 17.21 1.33 -10.67
N GLY A 74 17.00 2.24 -11.63
CA GLY A 74 16.18 1.99 -12.81
C GLY A 74 14.70 2.31 -12.66
N MET A 75 14.26 2.81 -11.51
CA MET A 75 12.95 3.45 -11.39
C MET A 75 12.95 4.82 -12.09
N GLU A 76 11.77 5.26 -12.55
CA GLU A 76 11.53 6.63 -13.00
C GLU A 76 11.66 7.60 -11.84
N GLU A 77 12.43 8.68 -12.05
CA GLU A 77 12.42 9.82 -11.14
C GLU A 77 11.04 10.49 -11.22
N ASN A 78 10.30 10.52 -10.11
CA ASN A 78 9.08 11.32 -10.05
C ASN A 78 9.48 12.81 -10.02
N GLU A 79 8.95 13.62 -10.94
CA GLU A 79 9.07 15.08 -10.93
C GLU A 79 8.22 15.71 -9.79
N HIS A 80 8.29 15.19 -8.57
CA HIS A 80 7.82 15.93 -7.40
C HIS A 80 8.87 16.99 -7.04
N HIS A 81 9.00 18.00 -7.92
CA HIS A 81 9.43 19.31 -7.45
C HIS A 81 8.44 19.74 -6.38
N HIS A 82 8.96 19.98 -5.18
CA HIS A 82 8.30 20.67 -4.09
C HIS A 82 7.54 21.90 -4.62
N GLU A 83 6.23 21.77 -4.86
CA GLU A 83 5.34 22.91 -4.74
C GLU A 83 5.13 23.10 -3.24
N ASP A 84 6.02 23.88 -2.64
CA ASP A 84 5.77 24.49 -1.35
C ASP A 84 4.42 25.25 -1.44
N VAL A 85 3.36 24.63 -0.92
CA VAL A 85 2.09 25.33 -0.72
C VAL A 85 2.28 26.26 0.47
N TYR A 86 2.87 27.43 0.21
CA TYR A 86 2.78 28.56 1.11
C TYR A 86 1.31 29.02 1.12
N GLU A 87 0.56 28.62 2.16
CA GLU A 87 -0.63 29.37 2.54
C GLU A 87 -0.16 30.76 3.01
N GLU A 88 -0.30 31.74 2.13
CA GLU A 88 -0.04 33.15 2.40
C GLU A 88 -1.12 33.69 3.34
N ASP A 89 -0.96 33.46 4.65
CA ASP A 89 -1.71 34.19 5.68
C ASP A 89 -0.87 35.40 6.14
N GLY A 90 -1.31 36.59 5.74
CA GLY A 90 -0.52 37.80 5.81
C GLY A 90 -0.25 38.30 7.24
N HIS A 91 1.02 38.49 7.58
CA HIS A 91 1.43 39.37 8.67
C HIS A 91 2.75 40.08 8.38
N GLU A 92 2.79 41.37 8.71
CA GLU A 92 3.87 42.33 8.44
C GLU A 92 5.17 42.02 9.21
N LYS A 93 6.30 42.08 8.48
CA LYS A 93 7.68 42.46 8.85
C LYS A 93 8.21 42.11 10.25
N ASP A 94 9.26 41.29 10.27
CA ASP A 94 10.51 41.64 10.96
C ASP A 94 11.70 40.82 10.40
N ASP A 95 12.88 41.46 10.38
CA ASP A 95 14.16 40.96 9.86
C ASP A 95 14.61 39.67 10.55
N HIS A 96 14.81 38.56 9.81
CA HIS A 96 15.64 37.44 10.26
C HIS A 96 16.33 36.72 9.09
N GLU A 97 17.56 36.29 9.39
CA GLU A 97 18.60 35.73 8.54
C GLU A 97 18.14 34.45 7.81
N GLU A 98 18.46 34.36 6.51
CA GLU A 98 18.24 33.16 5.68
C GLU A 98 19.12 32.00 6.19
N GLU A 99 18.56 31.14 7.05
CA GLU A 99 18.98 29.74 7.14
C GLU A 99 18.25 28.96 6.05
N ASP A 100 18.95 28.65 4.96
CA ASP A 100 18.56 27.63 3.96
C ASP A 100 18.53 26.25 4.65
N GLY A 101 17.49 26.02 5.45
CA GLY A 101 17.13 24.73 5.99
C GLY A 101 16.09 24.10 5.07
N HIS A 102 16.53 23.46 3.99
CA HIS A 102 15.69 22.47 3.33
C HIS A 102 15.47 21.33 4.33
N GLU A 103 14.39 21.40 5.13
CA GLU A 103 13.87 20.24 5.84
C GLU A 103 13.57 19.19 4.79
N MET A 104 14.41 18.15 4.70
CA MET A 104 14.08 16.99 3.88
C MET A 104 12.86 16.35 4.52
N HIS A 105 11.69 16.60 3.93
CA HIS A 105 10.48 15.86 4.25
C HIS A 105 10.74 14.38 3.92
N ILE A 106 10.82 13.56 4.96
CA ILE A 106 10.94 12.11 4.82
C ILE A 106 9.55 11.59 4.39
N GLU A 107 9.48 11.03 3.19
CA GLU A 107 8.31 10.34 2.67
C GLU A 107 8.34 8.88 3.14
N TYR A 108 7.26 8.44 3.80
CA TYR A 108 7.15 7.08 4.33
C TYR A 108 6.29 6.23 3.40
N ASP A 109 6.71 4.98 3.15
CA ASP A 109 5.88 4.04 2.42
C ASP A 109 4.65 3.67 3.26
N GLU A 110 3.48 3.84 2.68
CA GLU A 110 2.18 3.65 3.30
C GLU A 110 1.56 2.27 3.06
N HIS A 111 2.16 1.43 2.24
CA HIS A 111 1.63 0.13 1.83
C HIS A 111 1.83 -0.97 2.88
N ILE A 112 1.60 -0.63 4.15
CA ILE A 112 1.89 -1.46 5.32
C ILE A 112 1.16 -2.81 5.30
N TRP A 113 -0.02 -2.89 4.67
CA TRP A 113 -0.87 -4.09 4.65
C TRP A 113 -0.36 -5.18 3.70
N THR A 114 0.58 -4.87 2.82
CA THR A 114 1.14 -5.84 1.87
C THR A 114 1.99 -6.89 2.55
N SER A 115 2.53 -6.61 3.74
CA SER A 115 3.14 -7.62 4.62
C SER A 115 2.06 -8.33 5.46
N PRO A 116 1.91 -9.66 5.36
CA PRO A 116 1.04 -10.44 6.26
C PRO A 116 1.39 -10.30 7.74
N VAL A 117 2.65 -10.01 8.08
CA VAL A 117 3.07 -9.76 9.47
C VAL A 117 2.48 -8.45 9.97
N ASN A 118 2.58 -7.38 9.17
CA ASN A 118 1.92 -6.11 9.48
C ASN A 118 0.40 -6.27 9.51
N ALA A 119 -0.20 -7.03 8.59
CA ALA A 119 -1.63 -7.31 8.61
C ALA A 119 -2.08 -7.96 9.93
N GLN A 120 -1.27 -8.84 10.54
CA GLN A 120 -1.57 -9.40 11.86
C GLN A 120 -1.53 -8.33 12.97
N ALA A 121 -0.55 -7.41 12.94
CA ALA A 121 -0.47 -6.31 13.89
C ALA A 121 -1.68 -5.36 13.76
N ILE A 122 -2.04 -5.01 12.53
CA ILE A 122 -3.18 -4.19 12.17
C ILE A 122 -4.49 -4.82 12.68
N VAL A 123 -4.71 -6.11 12.45
CA VAL A 123 -5.90 -6.83 12.94
C VAL A 123 -6.00 -6.79 14.47
N LYS A 124 -4.87 -6.94 15.17
CA LYS A 124 -4.83 -6.87 16.64
C LYS A 124 -5.23 -5.48 17.15
N ILE A 125 -4.71 -4.41 16.55
CA ILE A 125 -5.06 -3.05 16.99
C ILE A 125 -6.49 -2.68 16.62
N ILE A 126 -6.99 -3.06 15.45
CA ILE A 126 -8.40 -2.86 15.07
C ILE A 126 -9.31 -3.56 16.09
N SER A 127 -9.03 -4.83 16.42
CA SER A 127 -9.81 -5.57 17.41
C SER A 127 -9.83 -4.89 18.77
N ARG A 128 -8.67 -4.41 19.24
CA ARG A 128 -8.57 -3.70 20.51
C ARG A 128 -9.41 -2.43 20.49
N THR A 129 -9.28 -1.62 19.45
CA THR A 129 -10.04 -0.37 19.30
C THR A 129 -11.55 -0.64 19.28
N LEU A 130 -11.99 -1.67 18.56
CA LEU A 130 -13.39 -2.08 18.51
C LEU A 130 -13.89 -2.59 19.88
N ALA A 131 -13.10 -3.39 20.59
CA ALA A 131 -13.45 -3.87 21.93
C ALA A 131 -13.57 -2.74 22.95
N GLU A 132 -12.70 -1.73 22.88
CA GLU A 132 -12.80 -0.57 23.75
C GLU A 132 -13.99 0.33 23.39
N ALA A 133 -14.37 0.43 22.11
CA ALA A 133 -15.54 1.20 21.66
C ALA A 133 -16.87 0.48 21.96
N ALA A 134 -16.88 -0.86 21.97
CA ALA A 134 -18.05 -1.66 22.27
C ALA A 134 -17.73 -2.81 23.27
N PRO A 135 -17.57 -2.51 24.58
CA PRO A 135 -17.15 -3.50 25.58
C PRO A 135 -18.06 -4.72 25.71
N GLY A 136 -19.37 -4.56 25.41
CA GLY A 136 -20.32 -5.68 25.42
C GLY A 136 -20.08 -6.73 24.31
N GLU A 137 -19.25 -6.42 23.32
CA GLU A 137 -18.95 -7.28 22.17
C GLU A 137 -17.50 -7.81 22.20
N GLN A 138 -16.76 -7.55 23.28
CA GLN A 138 -15.34 -7.90 23.41
C GLN A 138 -15.05 -9.37 23.08
N SER A 139 -15.79 -10.32 23.67
CA SER A 139 -15.56 -11.76 23.41
C SER A 139 -15.80 -12.16 21.96
N ARG A 140 -16.69 -11.44 21.23
CA ARG A 140 -16.90 -11.69 19.80
C ARG A 140 -15.70 -11.20 18.99
N PHE A 141 -15.17 -10.02 19.30
CA PHE A 141 -13.98 -9.50 18.64
C PHE A 141 -12.77 -10.39 18.90
N GLU A 142 -12.52 -10.78 20.14
CA GLU A 142 -11.42 -11.70 20.50
C GLU A 142 -11.49 -13.03 19.72
N ALA A 143 -12.66 -13.66 19.66
CA ALA A 143 -12.85 -14.91 18.92
C ALA A 143 -12.63 -14.74 17.40
N ASN A 144 -13.18 -13.67 16.81
CA ASN A 144 -13.01 -13.39 15.38
C ASN A 144 -11.55 -13.08 15.04
N THR A 145 -10.87 -12.31 15.88
CA THR A 145 -9.46 -11.97 15.72
C THR A 145 -8.58 -13.20 15.82
N GLN A 146 -8.80 -14.07 16.79
CA GLN A 146 -8.04 -15.31 16.89
C GLN A 146 -8.21 -16.18 15.64
N ALA A 147 -9.44 -16.31 15.13
CA ALA A 147 -9.70 -17.07 13.91
C ALA A 147 -8.95 -16.48 12.70
N TYR A 148 -9.03 -15.17 12.49
CA TYR A 148 -8.41 -14.51 11.33
C TYR A 148 -6.88 -14.46 11.43
N LEU A 149 -6.32 -14.30 12.64
CA LEU A 149 -4.87 -14.37 12.86
C LEU A 149 -4.31 -15.73 12.45
N GLN A 150 -5.03 -16.83 12.71
CA GLN A 150 -4.58 -18.16 12.30
C GLN A 150 -4.47 -18.28 10.77
N GLU A 151 -5.38 -17.64 10.02
CA GLU A 151 -5.35 -17.62 8.56
C GLU A 151 -4.20 -16.74 8.02
N LEU A 152 -3.89 -15.63 8.69
CA LEU A 152 -2.75 -14.76 8.34
C LEU A 152 -1.40 -15.40 8.68
N GLU A 153 -1.31 -16.16 9.79
CA GLU A 153 -0.11 -16.92 10.15
C GLU A 153 0.16 -18.04 9.13
N ASP A 154 -0.87 -18.73 8.65
CA ASP A 154 -0.75 -19.71 7.58
C ASP A 154 -0.31 -19.05 6.26
N LEU A 155 -0.87 -17.89 5.92
CA LEU A 155 -0.45 -17.11 4.76
C LEU A 155 1.02 -16.67 4.84
N ASP A 156 1.44 -16.11 5.98
CA ASP A 156 2.85 -15.76 6.24
C ASP A 156 3.78 -16.96 6.05
N SER A 157 3.42 -18.11 6.64
CA SER A 157 4.21 -19.34 6.49
C SER A 157 4.35 -19.78 5.04
N GLN A 158 3.34 -19.58 4.20
CA GLN A 158 3.40 -19.94 2.78
C GLN A 158 4.34 -19.02 2.00
N PHE A 159 4.33 -17.71 2.27
CA PHE A 159 5.29 -16.78 1.66
C PHE A 159 6.72 -17.05 2.11
N ARG A 160 6.96 -17.29 3.41
CA ARG A 160 8.31 -17.68 3.90
C ARG A 160 8.80 -18.93 3.20
N GLN A 161 7.94 -19.94 3.07
CA GLN A 161 8.30 -21.16 2.36
C GLN A 161 8.68 -20.89 0.89
N VAL A 162 7.92 -20.04 0.19
CA VAL A 162 8.23 -19.65 -1.19
C VAL A 162 9.58 -18.93 -1.28
N ALA A 163 9.82 -17.94 -0.42
CA ALA A 163 11.05 -17.16 -0.41
C ALA A 163 12.28 -18.01 -0.03
N ASP A 164 12.16 -18.87 0.99
CA ASP A 164 13.27 -19.71 1.48
C ASP A 164 13.65 -20.83 0.50
N GLN A 165 12.67 -21.33 -0.27
CA GLN A 165 12.89 -22.42 -1.25
C GLN A 165 13.21 -21.89 -2.65
N GLY A 166 12.96 -20.60 -2.89
CA GLY A 166 13.26 -19.92 -4.14
C GLY A 166 14.74 -20.00 -4.50
N ARG A 167 15.03 -20.16 -5.78
CA ARG A 167 16.38 -20.06 -6.34
C ARG A 167 16.77 -18.61 -6.62
N LEU A 168 15.78 -17.75 -6.82
CA LEU A 168 15.92 -16.32 -7.00
C LEU A 168 15.40 -15.58 -5.77
N HIS A 169 16.02 -14.44 -5.48
CA HIS A 169 15.57 -13.50 -4.45
C HIS A 169 15.32 -12.12 -5.06
N MET A 170 15.26 -11.99 -6.39
CA MET A 170 14.95 -10.75 -7.08
C MET A 170 13.61 -10.84 -7.79
N ILE A 171 12.75 -9.85 -7.59
CA ILE A 171 11.51 -9.67 -8.35
C ILE A 171 11.58 -8.41 -9.22
N VAL A 172 10.93 -8.45 -10.38
CA VAL A 172 10.81 -7.29 -11.26
C VAL A 172 9.34 -6.94 -11.42
N VAL A 173 8.96 -5.71 -11.03
CA VAL A 173 7.60 -5.19 -11.14
C VAL A 173 7.56 -4.13 -12.24
N ALA A 174 6.83 -4.37 -13.32
CA ALA A 174 6.75 -3.47 -14.46
C ALA A 174 5.82 -2.25 -14.23
N ASP A 175 5.71 -1.83 -12.98
CA ASP A 175 4.73 -0.88 -12.45
C ASP A 175 5.28 -0.19 -11.18
N LYS A 176 4.43 0.52 -10.45
CA LYS A 176 4.66 1.00 -9.08
C LYS A 176 5.04 -0.13 -8.14
N PHE A 177 5.75 0.21 -7.07
CA PHE A 177 6.22 -0.77 -6.09
C PHE A 177 5.60 -0.59 -4.69
N PRO A 178 4.35 -1.02 -4.47
CA PRO A 178 3.68 -0.96 -3.15
C PRO A 178 4.10 -2.12 -2.22
N PHE A 179 5.26 -2.74 -2.46
CA PHE A 179 5.64 -4.00 -1.81
C PHE A 179 6.87 -3.86 -0.93
N ARG A 180 7.23 -2.65 -0.50
CA ARG A 180 8.42 -2.42 0.33
C ARG A 180 8.43 -3.28 1.59
N TYR A 181 7.35 -3.24 2.37
CA TYR A 181 7.20 -4.06 3.58
C TYR A 181 7.22 -5.56 3.28
N PHE A 182 6.63 -5.98 2.16
CA PHE A 182 6.66 -7.37 1.74
C PHE A 182 8.08 -7.82 1.37
N ALA A 183 8.80 -7.01 0.60
CA ALA A 183 10.15 -7.29 0.16
C ALA A 183 11.11 -7.40 1.35
N ASP A 184 11.04 -6.46 2.30
CA ASP A 184 11.86 -6.49 3.52
C ASP A 184 11.53 -7.70 4.40
N GLU A 185 10.25 -8.01 4.61
CA GLU A 185 9.81 -9.14 5.46
C GLU A 185 10.29 -10.51 4.94
N TYR A 186 10.33 -10.68 3.62
CA TYR A 186 10.71 -11.95 2.98
C TYR A 186 12.10 -11.95 2.34
N GLY A 187 12.89 -10.90 2.57
CA GLY A 187 14.28 -10.81 2.09
C GLY A 187 14.41 -10.78 0.57
N LEU A 188 13.47 -10.15 -0.13
CA LEU A 188 13.47 -10.03 -1.59
C LEU A 188 14.09 -8.70 -2.02
N SER A 189 15.05 -8.77 -2.94
CA SER A 189 15.47 -7.63 -3.73
C SER A 189 14.45 -7.35 -4.84
N TYR A 190 14.38 -6.11 -5.30
CA TYR A 190 13.45 -5.75 -6.38
C TYR A 190 14.00 -4.72 -7.36
N ARG A 191 13.35 -4.69 -8.52
CA ARG A 191 13.38 -3.59 -9.48
C ARG A 191 11.96 -3.27 -9.88
N ALA A 192 11.67 -1.99 -10.05
CA ALA A 192 10.35 -1.55 -10.49
C ALA A 192 10.43 -0.39 -11.47
N ALA A 193 9.34 -0.14 -12.19
CA ALA A 193 9.26 0.98 -13.10
C ALA A 193 9.13 2.31 -12.33
N PHE A 194 8.39 2.30 -11.23
CA PHE A 194 8.16 3.47 -10.39
C PHE A 194 8.25 3.11 -8.90
N SER A 195 8.42 4.12 -8.06
CA SER A 195 8.19 4.00 -6.61
C SER A 195 6.69 3.78 -6.31
N GLY A 196 6.32 3.63 -5.04
CA GLY A 196 4.95 3.29 -4.64
C GLY A 196 3.93 4.40 -4.98
N CYS A 197 4.34 5.66 -4.85
CA CYS A 197 3.44 6.82 -4.91
C CYS A 197 3.30 7.48 -6.30
N SER A 198 3.78 6.86 -7.39
CA SER A 198 3.72 7.51 -8.71
C SER A 198 2.31 7.58 -9.31
N GLY A 199 2.12 8.45 -10.31
CA GLY A 199 0.87 8.53 -11.07
C GLY A 199 0.69 7.39 -12.09
N ASP A 200 -0.50 7.28 -12.68
CA ASP A 200 -0.80 6.30 -13.73
C ASP A 200 -0.24 6.74 -15.09
N THR A 201 1.06 6.57 -15.27
CA THR A 201 1.78 6.89 -16.51
C THR A 201 2.59 5.71 -17.03
N GLU A 202 2.88 5.69 -18.33
CA GLU A 202 3.80 4.70 -18.90
C GLU A 202 5.25 5.09 -18.59
N PRO A 203 6.12 4.13 -18.22
CA PRO A 203 7.53 4.41 -18.00
C PRO A 203 8.25 4.79 -19.30
N SER A 204 9.35 5.51 -19.16
CA SER A 204 10.22 5.88 -20.27
C SER A 204 10.85 4.66 -20.94
N ALA A 205 11.25 4.83 -22.21
CA ALA A 205 11.94 3.78 -22.96
C ALA A 205 13.25 3.32 -22.28
N SER A 206 13.94 4.21 -21.55
CA SER A 206 15.14 3.88 -20.78
C SER A 206 14.84 2.93 -19.62
N THR A 207 13.77 3.19 -18.87
CA THR A 207 13.34 2.33 -17.77
C THR A 207 12.91 0.97 -18.27
N ILE A 208 12.12 0.92 -19.35
CA ILE A 208 11.74 -0.35 -19.98
C ILE A 208 12.97 -1.14 -20.42
N ALA A 209 13.94 -0.49 -21.08
CA ALA A 209 15.18 -1.14 -21.51
C ALA A 209 15.99 -1.67 -20.32
N TYR A 210 16.08 -0.90 -19.23
CA TYR A 210 16.75 -1.32 -18.00
C TYR A 210 16.10 -2.57 -17.40
N LEU A 211 14.76 -2.60 -17.28
CA LEU A 211 14.04 -3.75 -16.73
C LEU A 211 14.21 -5.00 -17.63
N ILE A 212 14.19 -4.83 -18.96
CA ILE A 212 14.47 -5.91 -19.92
C ILE A 212 15.87 -6.49 -19.70
N ASP A 213 16.87 -5.63 -19.55
CA ASP A 213 18.26 -6.05 -19.33
C ASP A 213 18.41 -6.80 -18.00
N LYS A 214 17.77 -6.31 -16.92
CA LYS A 214 17.77 -7.00 -15.63
C LYS A 214 17.13 -8.38 -15.69
N VAL A 215 15.96 -8.50 -16.31
CA VAL A 215 15.30 -9.80 -16.51
C VAL A 215 16.17 -10.76 -17.32
N LYS A 216 16.87 -10.29 -18.37
CA LYS A 216 17.78 -11.11 -19.18
C LYS A 216 19.05 -11.52 -18.44
N GLU A 217 19.67 -10.59 -17.72
CA GLU A 217 20.92 -10.79 -16.97
C GLU A 217 20.74 -11.86 -15.90
N ASP A 218 19.70 -11.71 -15.07
CA ASP A 218 19.44 -12.56 -13.92
C ASP A 218 18.56 -13.78 -14.27
N ARG A 219 18.11 -13.87 -15.53
CA ARG A 219 17.24 -14.93 -16.06
C ARG A 219 15.96 -15.09 -15.25
N ILE A 220 15.34 -13.96 -14.93
CA ILE A 220 14.13 -13.91 -14.11
C ILE A 220 12.96 -14.46 -14.94
N PRO A 221 12.24 -15.50 -14.47
CA PRO A 221 11.22 -16.18 -15.26
C PRO A 221 9.88 -15.43 -15.31
N ALA A 222 9.68 -14.45 -14.43
CA ALA A 222 8.43 -13.69 -14.34
C ALA A 222 8.68 -12.18 -14.20
N VAL A 223 7.75 -11.41 -14.74
CA VAL A 223 7.64 -9.96 -14.54
C VAL A 223 6.26 -9.67 -13.96
N TYR A 224 6.19 -8.88 -12.91
CA TYR A 224 4.95 -8.62 -12.19
C TYR A 224 4.27 -7.33 -12.63
N TYR A 225 2.95 -7.27 -12.52
CA TYR A 225 2.13 -6.07 -12.71
C TYR A 225 1.06 -5.99 -11.61
N LEU A 226 0.45 -4.81 -11.41
CA LEU A 226 -0.53 -4.55 -10.36
C LEU A 226 -1.99 -4.75 -10.81
N GLU A 227 -2.91 -4.85 -9.85
CA GLU A 227 -4.33 -4.77 -10.13
C GLU A 227 -4.72 -3.40 -10.68
N LEU A 228 -5.73 -3.37 -11.56
CA LEU A 228 -6.31 -2.15 -12.12
C LEU A 228 -5.34 -1.23 -12.89
N SER A 229 -4.12 -1.69 -13.19
CA SER A 229 -3.12 -0.95 -13.93
C SER A 229 -2.97 -1.43 -15.39
N SER A 230 -2.17 -0.71 -16.18
CA SER A 230 -1.84 -1.11 -17.55
C SER A 230 -0.80 -2.23 -17.56
N HIS A 231 -1.09 -3.34 -18.22
CA HIS A 231 -0.14 -4.45 -18.34
C HIS A 231 0.90 -4.23 -19.45
N ARG A 232 0.87 -3.08 -20.14
CA ARG A 232 1.61 -2.86 -21.38
C ARG A 232 3.12 -3.02 -21.20
N THR A 233 3.67 -2.51 -20.11
CA THR A 233 5.10 -2.62 -19.79
C THR A 233 5.51 -4.08 -19.56
N ALA A 234 4.71 -4.84 -18.80
CA ALA A 234 4.94 -6.27 -18.57
C ALA A 234 4.88 -7.08 -19.88
N GLU A 235 3.95 -6.75 -20.78
CA GLU A 235 3.86 -7.38 -22.10
C GLU A 235 5.10 -7.11 -22.97
N ILE A 236 5.60 -5.88 -23.00
CA ILE A 236 6.82 -5.53 -23.74
C ILE A 236 8.03 -6.32 -23.19
N ILE A 237 8.16 -6.39 -21.86
CA ILE A 237 9.22 -7.17 -21.22
C ILE A 237 9.08 -8.66 -21.58
N GLN A 238 7.86 -9.22 -21.55
CA GLN A 238 7.61 -10.60 -21.97
C GLN A 238 8.05 -10.84 -23.42
N GLU A 239 7.67 -9.97 -24.36
CA GLU A 239 8.03 -10.11 -25.78
C GLU A 239 9.54 -10.17 -26.00
N GLU A 240 10.31 -9.39 -25.23
CA GLU A 240 11.76 -9.27 -25.39
C GLU A 240 12.57 -10.30 -24.60
N THR A 241 12.02 -10.84 -23.52
CA THR A 241 12.76 -11.69 -22.55
C THR A 241 12.23 -13.12 -22.47
N GLY A 242 10.95 -13.32 -22.79
CA GLY A 242 10.21 -14.56 -22.55
C GLY A 242 9.71 -14.74 -21.11
N ALA A 243 9.95 -13.79 -20.20
CA ALA A 243 9.46 -13.85 -18.82
C ALA A 243 7.93 -13.71 -18.78
N ALA A 244 7.25 -14.53 -17.97
CA ALA A 244 5.80 -14.53 -17.88
C ALA A 244 5.27 -13.29 -17.13
N PRO A 245 4.28 -12.56 -17.68
CA PRO A 245 3.61 -11.49 -16.96
C PRO A 245 2.65 -12.10 -15.93
N LEU A 246 2.86 -11.81 -14.65
CA LEU A 246 2.06 -12.32 -13.54
C LEU A 246 1.50 -11.17 -12.69
N LEU A 247 0.25 -11.30 -12.27
CA LEU A 247 -0.34 -10.36 -11.33
C LEU A 247 0.33 -10.52 -9.95
N LEU A 248 0.82 -9.43 -9.38
CA LEU A 248 1.13 -9.35 -7.95
C LEU A 248 0.18 -8.30 -7.36
N HIS A 249 -0.86 -8.77 -6.68
CA HIS A 249 -1.96 -7.93 -6.23
C HIS A 249 -1.56 -7.17 -4.95
N SER A 250 -1.52 -5.84 -4.96
CA SER A 250 -1.17 -5.03 -3.78
C SER A 250 -2.27 -5.04 -2.72
N CYS A 251 -3.50 -5.42 -3.09
CA CYS A 251 -4.68 -5.43 -2.21
C CYS A 251 -5.10 -4.02 -1.82
N HIS A 252 -4.66 -3.03 -2.59
CA HIS A 252 -5.08 -1.65 -2.47
C HIS A 252 -6.57 -1.51 -2.81
N ASN A 253 -7.00 -2.21 -3.87
CA ASN A 253 -8.38 -2.12 -4.33
C ASN A 253 -8.85 -3.40 -5.01
N VAL A 254 -10.16 -3.51 -5.19
CA VAL A 254 -10.79 -4.58 -5.97
C VAL A 254 -11.78 -3.96 -6.94
N THR A 255 -11.99 -4.62 -8.08
CA THR A 255 -13.08 -4.22 -8.98
C THR A 255 -14.42 -4.28 -8.25
N ARG A 256 -15.39 -3.49 -8.70
CA ARG A 256 -16.76 -3.55 -8.19
C ARG A 256 -17.34 -4.98 -8.22
N LYS A 257 -17.04 -5.72 -9.28
CA LYS A 257 -17.45 -7.11 -9.44
C LYS A 257 -16.82 -8.01 -8.36
N GLN A 258 -15.51 -7.96 -8.16
CA GLN A 258 -14.83 -8.73 -7.11
C GLN A 258 -15.36 -8.39 -5.72
N PHE A 259 -15.64 -7.12 -5.46
CA PHE A 259 -16.28 -6.69 -4.21
C PHE A 259 -17.67 -7.32 -4.02
N ASP A 260 -18.52 -7.26 -5.05
CA ASP A 260 -19.87 -7.84 -5.00
C ASP A 260 -19.83 -9.39 -4.93
N GLU A 261 -18.77 -10.02 -5.44
CA GLU A 261 -18.50 -11.47 -5.33
C GLU A 261 -17.90 -11.88 -3.97
N GLY A 262 -17.51 -10.92 -3.13
CA GLY A 262 -16.94 -11.16 -1.81
C GLY A 262 -15.49 -11.66 -1.85
N VAL A 263 -14.70 -11.24 -2.84
CA VAL A 263 -13.26 -11.51 -2.88
C VAL A 263 -12.57 -10.88 -1.66
N THR A 264 -11.69 -11.64 -1.04
CA THR A 264 -11.05 -11.29 0.24
C THR A 264 -9.55 -11.08 0.10
N TYR A 265 -8.96 -10.34 1.04
CA TYR A 265 -7.50 -10.18 1.19
C TYR A 265 -6.75 -11.52 1.13
N LEU A 266 -7.20 -12.52 1.89
CA LEU A 266 -6.57 -13.85 1.91
C LEU A 266 -6.60 -14.54 0.55
N GLN A 267 -7.69 -14.41 -0.22
CA GLN A 267 -7.75 -15.01 -1.57
C GLN A 267 -6.76 -14.34 -2.53
N LEU A 268 -6.66 -13.01 -2.48
CA LEU A 268 -5.73 -12.24 -3.30
C LEU A 268 -4.28 -12.55 -2.95
N MET A 269 -3.95 -12.55 -1.66
CA MET A 269 -2.60 -12.86 -1.20
C MET A 269 -2.22 -14.32 -1.44
N ARG A 270 -3.15 -15.29 -1.35
CA ARG A 270 -2.86 -16.67 -1.73
C ARG A 270 -2.62 -16.82 -3.23
N GLN A 271 -3.26 -16.02 -4.07
CA GLN A 271 -2.90 -15.95 -5.50
C GLN A 271 -1.49 -15.40 -5.69
N ASN A 272 -1.08 -14.41 -4.88
CA ASN A 272 0.29 -13.90 -4.89
C ASN A 272 1.31 -14.98 -4.48
N VAL A 273 1.00 -15.86 -3.52
CA VAL A 273 1.86 -17.01 -3.16
C VAL A 273 2.16 -17.87 -4.39
N GLU A 274 1.14 -18.20 -5.18
CA GLU A 274 1.31 -19.05 -6.37
C GLU A 274 2.14 -18.35 -7.47
N ASN A 275 1.89 -17.06 -7.69
CA ASN A 275 2.62 -16.29 -8.71
C ASN A 275 4.08 -16.05 -8.29
N LEU A 276 4.33 -15.77 -7.01
CA LEU A 276 5.69 -15.65 -6.47
C LEU A 276 6.44 -16.97 -6.50
N ARG A 277 5.76 -18.10 -6.21
CA ARG A 277 6.37 -19.42 -6.35
C ARG A 277 6.88 -19.64 -7.77
N TYR A 278 6.07 -19.33 -8.78
CA TYR A 278 6.51 -19.42 -10.18
C TYR A 278 7.71 -18.50 -10.47
N GLY A 279 7.69 -17.26 -9.98
CA GLY A 279 8.73 -16.30 -10.30
C GLY A 279 10.06 -16.49 -9.57
N LEU A 280 10.06 -17.21 -8.44
CA LEU A 280 11.27 -17.44 -7.63
C LEU A 280 11.90 -18.84 -7.82
N GLU A 281 11.22 -19.79 -8.47
CA GLU A 281 11.75 -21.13 -8.82
C GLU A 281 12.71 -21.10 -10.04
#